data_AF-A0A165Q5X2-F1
#
_entry.id   AF-A0A165Q5X2-F1
#
_cell.length_a   1.000
_cell.length_b   1.000
_cell.length_c   1.000
_cell.angle_alpha   90.00
_cell.angle_beta   90.00
_cell.angle_gamma   90.00
#
_symmetry.space_group_name_H-M   'P 1'
#
loop_
_entity.id
_entity.type
_entity.pdbx_description
1 polymer ?
#
loop_
_entity_poly.entity_id
_entity_poly.type
_entity_poly.pdbx_seq_one_letter_code
_entity_poly.pdbx_strand_id
1 'polypeptide(L)' 'MNQKAGRFDCYLNDPALPENIANIERQMGMKLPSELKQLYMLNNGQNHQYGVVYALDFLSVEEMYRRVY' A
#
# COMPACT_ATOMS: atom_id res chain seq x y z
N MET A 1 20.80 -18.79 -14.96
CA MET A 1 20.97 -17.36 -14.67
C MET A 1 20.10 -17.01 -13.48
N ASN A 2 20.71 -16.82 -12.30
CA ASN A 2 20.00 -16.40 -11.11
C ASN A 2 19.90 -14.86 -11.16
N GLN A 3 18.97 -14.35 -11.99
CA GLN A 3 18.67 -12.93 -11.99
C GLN A 3 18.05 -12.63 -10.63
N LYS A 4 18.87 -12.10 -9.70
CA LYS A 4 18.32 -11.37 -8.56
C LYS A 4 17.42 -10.31 -9.17
N ALA A 5 16.11 -10.44 -8.98
CA ALA A 5 15.18 -9.35 -9.24
C ALA A 5 15.84 -8.10 -8.64
N GLY A 6 16.18 -7.12 -9.48
CA GLY A 6 16.84 -5.89 -9.02
C GLY A 6 16.03 -5.32 -7.87
N ARG A 7 16.67 -4.76 -6.83
CA ARG A 7 16.00 -4.34 -5.58
C ARG A 7 14.71 -3.56 -5.89
N PHE A 8 13.55 -4.23 -5.83
CA PHE A 8 12.23 -3.62 -6.02
C PHE A 8 11.73 -3.02 -4.70
N ASP A 9 12.31 -3.45 -3.58
CA ASP A 9 11.97 -3.00 -2.23
C ASP A 9 12.12 -1.48 -2.06
N CYS A 10 13.03 -0.83 -2.80
CA CYS A 10 13.20 0.62 -2.72
C CYS A 10 12.05 1.43 -3.33
N TYR A 11 11.13 0.78 -4.05
CA TYR A 11 9.93 1.40 -4.60
C TYR A 11 8.73 1.30 -3.67
N LEU A 12 8.83 0.51 -2.61
CA LEU A 12 7.75 0.31 -1.65
C LEU A 12 7.88 1.30 -0.50
N ASN A 13 6.73 1.79 -0.03
CA ASN A 13 6.69 2.63 1.16
C ASN A 13 6.90 1.78 2.41
N ASP A 14 7.34 2.42 3.48
CA ASP A 14 7.39 1.81 4.80
C ASP A 14 5.99 1.28 5.23
N PRO A 15 5.95 0.29 6.13
CA PRO A 15 4.72 -0.21 6.74
C PRO A 15 3.76 0.88 7.22
N ALA A 16 2.47 0.67 6.99
CA ALA A 16 1.42 1.50 7.58
C ALA A 16 1.35 1.23 9.09
N LEU A 17 1.22 2.30 9.87
CA LEU A 17 0.99 2.18 11.30
C LEU A 17 -0.45 1.69 11.58
N PRO A 18 -0.66 0.83 12.59
CA PRO A 18 -2.00 0.35 12.94
C PRO A 18 -3.02 1.46 13.18
N GLU A 19 -2.60 2.60 13.74
CA GLU A 19 -3.43 3.77 13.96
C GLU A 19 -3.90 4.44 12.65
N ASN A 20 -3.09 4.44 11.60
CA ASN A 20 -3.48 4.99 10.30
C ASN A 20 -4.57 4.13 9.66
N ILE A 21 -4.38 2.81 9.68
CA ILE A 21 -5.38 1.85 9.19
C ILE A 21 -6.68 2.00 9.98
N ALA A 22 -6.61 2.07 11.31
CA ALA A 22 -7.79 2.23 12.16
C ALA A 22 -8.52 3.57 11.90
N ASN A 23 -7.77 4.64 11.61
CA ASN A 23 -8.35 5.92 11.24
C ASN A 23 -9.08 5.84 9.89
N ILE A 24 -8.47 5.21 8.89
CA ILE A 24 -9.07 5.03 7.56
C ILE A 24 -10.32 4.12 7.63
N GLU A 25 -10.28 3.02 8.39
CA GLU A 25 -11.48 2.19 8.65
C GLU A 25 -12.63 3.02 9.26
N ARG A 26 -12.31 3.92 10.21
CA ARG A 26 -13.29 4.81 10.82
C ARG A 26 -13.86 5.80 9.80
N GLN A 27 -13.00 6.36 8.94
CA GLN A 27 -13.41 7.32 7.90
C GLN A 27 -14.26 6.67 6.80
N MET A 28 -13.95 5.43 6.41
CA MET A 28 -14.75 4.68 5.45
C MET A 28 -16.05 4.12 6.04
N GLY A 29 -16.17 4.07 7.38
CA GLY A 29 -17.31 3.44 8.06
C GLY A 29 -17.35 1.92 7.89
N MET A 30 -16.23 1.29 7.55
CA MET A 30 -16.11 -0.15 7.33
C MET A 30 -14.76 -0.69 7.79
N LYS A 31 -14.70 -1.99 8.04
CA LYS A 31 -13.44 -2.69 8.33
C LYS A 31 -12.77 -3.16 7.05
N LEU A 32 -11.45 -2.96 6.97
CA LEU A 32 -10.66 -3.55 5.90
C LEU A 32 -10.50 -5.06 6.17
N PRO A 33 -10.50 -5.90 5.11
CA PRO A 33 -10.16 -7.32 5.21
C PRO A 33 -8.81 -7.54 5.92
N SER A 34 -8.67 -8.66 6.63
CA SER A 34 -7.44 -9.01 7.36
C SER A 34 -6.21 -8.99 6.47
N GLU A 35 -6.33 -9.55 5.28
CA GLU A 35 -5.26 -9.72 4.30
C GLU A 35 -4.82 -8.37 3.76
N LEU A 36 -5.77 -7.46 3.53
CA LEU A 36 -5.48 -6.11 3.07
C LEU A 36 -4.76 -5.29 4.14
N LYS A 37 -5.14 -5.44 5.42
CA LYS A 37 -4.41 -4.81 6.53
C LYS A 37 -2.99 -5.35 6.64
N GLN A 38 -2.81 -6.66 6.52
CA GLN A 38 -1.49 -7.28 6.50
C GLN A 38 -0.63 -6.74 5.36
N LEU A 39 -1.21 -6.58 4.16
CA LEU A 39 -0.49 -5.99 3.02
C LEU A 39 0.02 -4.58 3.35
N TYR A 40 -0.85 -3.71 3.90
CA TYR A 40 -0.47 -2.35 4.27
C TYR A 40 0.54 -2.30 5.44
N MET A 41 0.46 -3.24 6.38
CA MET A 41 1.44 -3.39 7.46
C MET A 41 2.78 -3.98 6.99
N LEU A 42 2.87 -4.49 5.76
CA LEU A 42 4.13 -4.88 5.14
C LEU A 42 4.72 -3.70 4.35
N ASN A 43 3.90 -3.04 3.52
CA ASN A 43 4.31 -1.89 2.73
C ASN A 43 3.10 -0.98 2.47
N ASN A 44 3.18 0.32 2.80
CA ASN A 44 2.05 1.24 2.65
C ASN A 44 1.96 1.86 1.24
N GLY A 45 1.83 1.03 0.22
CA GLY A 45 1.86 1.47 -1.16
C GLY A 45 3.27 1.61 -1.74
N GLN A 46 3.41 2.46 -2.76
CA GLN A 46 4.67 2.69 -3.46
C GLN A 46 5.09 4.16 -3.50
N ASN A 47 6.39 4.38 -3.66
CA ASN A 47 7.01 5.66 -3.99
C ASN A 47 7.88 5.50 -5.24
N HIS A 48 7.23 5.09 -6.33
CA HIS A 48 7.86 4.98 -7.64
C HIS A 48 6.92 5.49 -8.73
N GLN A 49 7.49 6.08 -9.77
CA GLN A 49 6.74 6.69 -10.88
C GLN A 49 5.92 5.67 -11.67
N TYR A 50 6.34 4.40 -11.71
CA TYR A 50 5.66 3.34 -12.44
C TYR A 50 5.04 2.35 -11.46
N GLY A 51 3.82 1.89 -11.76
CA GLY A 51 3.12 0.90 -10.95
C GLY A 51 3.92 -0.38 -10.72
N VAL A 52 4.11 -0.77 -9.46
CA VAL A 52 4.95 -1.93 -9.09
C VAL A 52 4.25 -3.26 -9.31
N VAL A 53 2.92 -3.26 -9.47
CA VAL A 53 2.11 -4.47 -9.71
C VAL A 53 1.63 -4.48 -11.16
N TYR A 54 2.43 -5.05 -12.07
CA TYR A 54 2.08 -5.10 -13.50
C TYR A 54 1.67 -3.72 -14.08
N ALA A 55 2.43 -2.68 -13.75
CA ALA A 55 2.16 -1.27 -14.10
C ALA A 55 0.90 -0.65 -13.44
N LEU A 56 0.27 -1.35 -12.49
CA LEU A 56 -0.75 -0.78 -11.61
C LEU A 56 -0.11 -0.17 -10.37
N ASP A 57 -0.63 0.99 -9.98
CA ASP A 57 -0.19 1.69 -8.78
C ASP A 57 -0.63 0.92 -7.52
N PHE A 58 0.34 0.66 -6.65
CA PHE A 58 0.06 0.23 -5.30
C PHE A 58 -0.14 1.47 -4.41
N LEU A 59 -1.39 1.88 -4.26
CA LEU A 59 -1.76 3.06 -3.47
C LEU A 59 -1.53 2.81 -1.98
N SER A 60 -1.06 3.83 -1.26
CA SER A 60 -1.11 3.85 0.21
C SER A 60 -2.54 3.78 0.73
N VAL A 61 -2.73 3.40 2.00
CA VAL A 61 -4.05 3.33 2.63
C VAL A 61 -4.74 4.70 2.65
N GLU A 62 -3.97 5.79 2.74
CA GLU A 62 -4.47 7.16 2.67
C GLU A 62 -4.87 7.59 1.25
N GLU A 63 -4.16 7.12 0.22
CA GLU A 63 -4.50 7.37 -1.19
C GLU A 63 -5.71 6.56 -1.63
N MET A 64 -5.80 5.29 -1.22
CA MET A 64 -6.97 4.44 -1.47
C MET A 64 -8.26 5.09 -0.96
N TYR A 65 -8.21 5.77 0.19
CA TYR A 65 -9.37 6.48 0.73
C TYR A 65 -9.70 7.78 -0.03
N ARG A 66 -8.71 8.45 -0.62
CA ARG A 66 -8.93 9.74 -1.29
C ARG A 66 -9.85 9.54 -2.50
N ARG A 67 -11.05 10.13 -2.44
CA ARG A 67 -11.93 10.29 -3.59
C ARG A 67 -11.18 11.09 -4.67
N VAL A 68 -10.97 10.47 -5.82
CA VAL A 68 -10.62 11.17 -7.05
C VAL A 68 -11.85 12.03 -7.40
N TYR A 69 -11.70 13.35 -7.32
CA TYR A 69 -12.67 14.32 -7.82
C TYR A 69 -12.41 14.59 -9.29
#